data_AF-W2LSZ6-F1
#
_entry.id   AF-W2LSZ6-F1
#
_cell.length_a   1.000
_cell.length_b   1.000
_cell.length_c   1.000
_cell.angle_alpha   90.00
_cell.angle_beta   90.00
_cell.angle_gamma   90.00
#
_symmetry.space_group_name_H-M   'P 1'
#
loop_
_entity.id
_entity.type
_entity.pdbx_description
1 polymer ?
#
loop_
_entity_poly.entity_id
_entity_poly.type
_entity_poly.pdbx_seq_one_letter_code
_entity_poly.pdbx_strand_id
1 'polypeptide(L)'
;MAPPQHKIWGLFEITAPRVKAASVRKSAKETQEDNNLRFAFGLIATGIPFRVVENPHFQAMFDYELPSRRQISGRLLDKLYEREKTR
;
A
#
# COMPACT_ATOMS: atom_id res chain seq x y z
N MET A 1 -59.81 4.33 -16.66
CA MET A 1 -59.80 4.36 -15.18
C MET A 1 -58.35 4.44 -14.71
N ALA A 2 -57.99 5.47 -13.95
CA ALA A 2 -56.73 5.60 -13.20
C ALA A 2 -57.12 5.91 -11.74
N PRO A 3 -56.40 5.36 -10.72
CA PRO A 3 -55.38 6.13 -9.96
C PRO A 3 -54.29 5.21 -9.32
N PRO A 4 -53.42 5.67 -8.39
CA PRO A 4 -52.63 6.90 -8.29
C PRO A 4 -51.11 6.65 -8.11
N GLN A 5 -50.29 7.69 -8.33
CA GLN A 5 -48.91 7.78 -7.81
C GLN A 5 -48.95 8.27 -6.35
N HIS A 6 -48.13 7.73 -5.44
CA HIS A 6 -47.37 8.51 -4.44
C HIS A 6 -46.38 7.66 -3.61
N LYS A 7 -45.36 8.36 -3.09
CA LYS A 7 -44.07 7.92 -2.54
C LYS A 7 -44.12 7.47 -1.06
N ILE A 8 -42.96 6.94 -0.62
CA ILE A 8 -42.37 6.97 0.74
C ILE A 8 -42.56 5.71 1.59
N TRP A 9 -41.45 4.97 1.79
CA TRP A 9 -40.82 4.59 3.08
C TRP A 9 -39.39 4.14 2.70
N GLY A 10 -38.26 4.82 2.94
CA GLY A 10 -38.00 5.89 3.89
C GLY A 10 -38.02 5.34 5.32
N LEU A 11 -36.84 5.08 5.89
CA LEU A 11 -36.56 4.75 7.29
C LEU A 11 -36.68 3.29 7.77
N PHE A 12 -35.54 2.59 7.64
CA PHE A 12 -34.86 1.93 8.78
C PHE A 12 -33.36 2.21 8.52
N GLU A 13 -32.81 3.37 8.92
CA GLU A 13 -32.00 3.57 10.15
C GLU A 13 -31.21 2.29 10.53
N ILE A 14 -29.87 2.21 10.65
CA ILE A 14 -28.95 3.00 11.50
C ILE A 14 -27.49 2.72 11.03
N THR A 15 -26.71 3.80 10.76
CA THR A 15 -25.23 3.98 10.79
C THR A 15 -24.22 3.20 9.89
N ALA A 16 -23.58 3.96 8.97
CA ALA A 16 -22.17 3.94 8.48
C ALA A 16 -21.53 2.63 7.92
N PRO A 17 -20.73 2.71 6.81
CA PRO A 17 -19.32 3.07 7.00
C PRO A 17 -18.67 3.78 5.79
N ARG A 18 -18.63 5.12 5.79
CA ARG A 18 -17.58 5.85 5.05
C ARG A 18 -16.17 5.66 5.66
N VAL A 19 -16.07 4.86 6.72
CA VAL A 19 -14.82 4.54 7.43
C VAL A 19 -14.13 3.29 6.86
N LYS A 20 -14.87 2.30 6.30
CA LYS A 20 -14.27 1.04 5.81
C LYS A 20 -13.38 1.23 4.59
N ALA A 21 -13.75 2.05 3.61
CA ALA A 21 -12.91 2.26 2.43
C ALA A 21 -11.57 2.95 2.77
N ALA A 22 -11.56 3.87 3.74
CA ALA A 22 -10.33 4.51 4.22
C ALA A 22 -9.46 3.53 5.04
N SER A 23 -10.09 2.67 5.85
CA SER A 23 -9.41 1.65 6.64
C SER A 23 -8.79 0.55 5.76
N VAL A 24 -9.51 0.07 4.75
CA VAL A 24 -8.99 -0.91 3.76
C VAL A 24 -7.86 -0.29 2.93
N ARG A 25 -7.98 0.97 2.50
CA ARG A 25 -6.90 1.67 1.78
C ARG A 25 -5.67 1.93 2.66
N LYS A 26 -5.86 2.20 3.95
CA LYS A 26 -4.76 2.30 4.93
C LYS A 26 -4.06 0.96 5.08
N SER A 27 -4.82 -0.11 5.30
CA SER A 27 -4.28 -1.48 5.41
C SER A 27 -3.53 -1.90 4.16
N ALA A 28 -4.06 -1.67 2.95
CA ALA A 28 -3.37 -2.00 1.71
C ALA A 28 -2.08 -1.19 1.50
N LYS A 29 -2.08 0.10 1.85
CA LYS A 29 -0.88 0.95 1.79
C LYS A 29 0.18 0.52 2.82
N GLU A 30 -0.25 0.15 4.01
CA GLU A 30 0.62 -0.30 5.09
C GLU A 30 1.29 -1.64 4.72
N THR A 31 0.52 -2.57 4.14
CA THR A 31 1.04 -3.83 3.57
C THR A 31 2.03 -3.58 2.42
N GLN A 32 1.74 -2.63 1.52
CA GLN A 32 2.66 -2.27 0.43
C GLN A 32 3.95 -1.64 0.97
N GLU A 33 3.88 -0.78 1.97
CA GLU A 33 5.05 -0.19 2.60
C GLU A 33 5.92 -1.24 3.30
N ASP A 34 5.31 -2.21 3.99
CA ASP A 34 6.04 -3.32 4.61
C ASP A 34 6.71 -4.24 3.59
N ASN A 35 6.06 -4.53 2.47
CA ASN A 35 6.66 -5.27 1.37
C ASN A 35 7.86 -4.51 0.78
N ASN A 36 7.73 -3.20 0.58
CA ASN A 36 8.82 -2.36 0.10
C ASN A 36 10.00 -2.30 1.10
N LEU A 37 9.70 -2.27 2.39
CA LEU A 37 10.70 -2.35 3.47
C LEU A 37 11.45 -3.68 3.44
N ARG A 38 10.73 -4.80 3.34
CA ARG A 38 11.33 -6.14 3.22
C ARG A 38 12.22 -6.26 1.99
N PHE A 39 11.76 -5.74 0.86
CA PHE A 39 12.53 -5.72 -0.37
C PHE A 39 13.82 -4.89 -0.23
N ALA A 40 13.72 -3.67 0.31
CA ALA A 40 14.88 -2.81 0.55
C ALA A 40 15.89 -3.46 1.52
N PHE A 41 15.41 -4.12 2.57
CA PHE A 41 16.27 -4.88 3.49
C PHE A 41 16.98 -6.02 2.77
N GLY A 42 16.26 -6.76 1.91
CA GLY A 42 16.84 -7.82 1.08
C GLY A 42 17.99 -7.31 0.20
N LEU A 43 17.83 -6.15 -0.44
CA LEU A 43 18.89 -5.53 -1.24
C LEU A 43 20.13 -5.17 -0.40
N ILE A 44 19.93 -4.57 0.77
CA ILE A 44 21.02 -4.15 1.66
C ILE A 44 21.76 -5.38 2.20
N ALA A 45 21.03 -6.36 2.72
CA ALA A 45 21.59 -7.57 3.32
C ALA A 45 22.41 -8.40 2.31
N THR A 46 22.02 -8.37 1.03
CA THR A 46 22.73 -9.08 -0.05
C THR A 46 23.79 -8.24 -0.76
N GLY A 47 23.92 -6.96 -0.41
CA GLY A 47 24.82 -6.02 -1.08
C GLY A 47 24.42 -5.70 -2.53
N ILE A 48 23.17 -5.97 -2.92
CA ILE A 48 22.68 -5.68 -4.27
C ILE A 48 22.51 -4.17 -4.44
N PRO A 49 23.10 -3.55 -5.48
CA PRO A 49 22.96 -2.13 -5.73
C PRO A 49 21.50 -1.71 -6.01
N PHE A 50 21.04 -0.62 -5.40
CA PHE A 50 19.66 -0.15 -5.57
C PHE A 50 19.27 0.18 -7.01
N ARG A 51 20.24 0.47 -7.89
CA ARG A 51 19.99 0.70 -9.33
C ARG A 51 19.36 -0.51 -10.03
N VAL A 52 19.43 -1.71 -9.45
CA VAL A 52 18.85 -2.93 -10.05
C VAL A 52 17.35 -2.79 -10.30
N VAL A 53 16.65 -1.97 -9.50
CA VAL A 53 15.20 -1.75 -9.67
C VAL A 53 14.84 -0.94 -10.91
N GLU A 54 15.81 -0.34 -11.58
CA GLU A 54 15.64 0.35 -12.86
C GLU A 54 15.84 -0.59 -14.06
N ASN A 55 16.29 -1.83 -13.82
CA ASN A 55 16.48 -2.83 -14.87
C ASN A 55 15.14 -3.52 -15.23
N PRO A 56 14.66 -3.44 -16.48
CA PRO A 56 13.39 -4.05 -16.90
C PRO A 56 13.35 -5.58 -16.68
N HIS A 57 14.46 -6.28 -16.87
CA HIS A 57 14.52 -7.73 -16.66
C HIS A 57 14.37 -8.11 -15.19
N PHE A 58 14.90 -7.26 -14.31
CA PHE A 58 14.76 -7.45 -12.88
C PHE A 58 13.33 -7.13 -12.43
N GLN A 59 12.74 -6.06 -12.96
CA GLN A 59 11.33 -5.73 -12.71
C GLN A 59 10.39 -6.87 -13.14
N ALA A 60 10.67 -7.51 -14.28
CA ALA A 60 9.87 -8.63 -14.78
C ALA A 60 9.89 -9.89 -13.88
N MET A 61 10.76 -9.96 -12.87
CA MET A 61 10.79 -11.06 -11.90
C MET A 61 9.75 -10.92 -10.79
N PHE A 62 9.06 -9.78 -10.71
CA PHE A 62 8.12 -9.48 -9.64
C PHE A 62 6.73 -9.16 -10.21
N ASP A 63 5.69 -9.75 -9.63
CA ASP A 63 4.29 -9.52 -10.02
C ASP A 63 3.70 -8.21 -9.46
N TYR A 64 4.53 -7.35 -8.86
CA TYR A 64 4.11 -6.11 -8.22
C TYR A 64 5.09 -4.97 -8.49
N GLU A 65 4.60 -3.73 -8.35
CA GLU A 65 5.44 -2.54 -8.54
C GLU A 65 6.54 -2.47 -7.48
N LEU A 66 7.80 -2.57 -7.94
CA LEU A 66 8.96 -2.38 -7.10
C LEU A 66 9.07 -0.92 -6.65
N PRO A 67 9.57 -0.66 -5.43
CA PRO A 67 9.85 0.70 -4.99
C PRO A 67 10.94 1.32 -5.86
N SER A 68 10.76 2.60 -6.19
CA SER A 68 11.74 3.35 -6.96
C SER A 68 13.08 3.44 -6.23
N ARG A 69 14.17 3.61 -6.99
CA ARG A 69 15.52 3.81 -6.44
C ARG A 69 15.56 4.91 -5.38
N ARG A 70 14.85 6.03 -5.61
CA ARG A 70 14.77 7.16 -4.66
C ARG A 70 14.07 6.80 -3.35
N GLN A 71 13.03 5.97 -3.42
CA GLN A 71 12.35 5.48 -2.21
C GLN A 71 13.26 4.58 -1.40
N ILE A 72 14.00 3.69 -2.07
CA ILE A 72 14.96 2.78 -1.44
C ILE A 72 16.09 3.59 -0.80
N SER A 73 16.75 4.46 -1.57
CA SER A 73 17.93 5.23 -1.14
C SER A 73 17.63 6.40 -0.20
N GLY A 74 16.43 6.49 0.35
CA GLY A 74 16.00 7.60 1.21
C GLY A 74 15.03 7.09 2.26
N ARG A 75 13.73 7.37 2.08
CA ARG A 75 12.68 7.06 3.08
C ARG A 75 12.71 5.61 3.58
N LEU A 76 12.91 4.61 2.70
CA LEU A 76 12.94 3.21 3.12
C LEU A 76 14.21 2.88 3.90
N LEU A 77 15.37 3.39 3.48
CA LEU A 77 16.62 3.28 4.21
C LEU A 77 16.51 3.87 5.63
N ASP A 78 15.98 5.09 5.75
CA ASP A 78 15.83 5.76 7.05
C ASP A 78 14.93 4.95 7.99
N LYS A 79 13.82 4.43 7.47
CA LYS A 79 12.91 3.55 8.23
C LYS A 79 13.57 2.24 8.64
N LEU A 80 14.37 1.63 7.76
CA LEU A 80 15.11 0.41 8.09
C LEU A 80 16.14 0.67 9.19
N TYR A 81 16.86 1.79 9.10
CA TYR A 81 17.82 2.19 10.13
C TYR A 81 17.15 2.36 11.49
N GLU A 82 16.02 3.08 11.58
CA GLU A 82 15.31 3.25 12.84
C GLU A 82 14.73 1.93 13.38
N ARG A 83 14.32 0.99 12.51
CA ARG A 83 13.92 -0.37 12.91
C ARG A 83 15.08 -1.17 13.50
N GLU A 84 16.27 -1.09 12.92
CA GLU A 84 17.43 -1.85 13.39
C GLU A 84 18.03 -1.23 14.66
N LYS A 85 18.03 0.11 14.77
CA LYS A 85 18.48 0.85 15.96
C LYS A 85 17.66 0.54 17.21
N THR A 86 16.39 0.18 17.04
CA THR A 86 15.47 -0.14 18.13
C THR A 86 15.48 -1.63 18.53
N ARG A 87 16.36 -2.43 17.91
CA ARG A 87 16.48 -3.86 18.10
C ARG A 87 17.69 -4.22 18.95
#